data_AF-A0A948MUH9-F1
#
_entry.id   AF-A0A948MUH9-F1
#
_cell.length_a   1.000
_cell.length_b   1.000
_cell.length_c   1.000
_cell.angle_alpha   90.00
_cell.angle_beta   90.00
_cell.angle_gamma   90.00
#
_symmetry.space_group_name_H-M   'P 1'
#
loop_
_entity.id
_entity.type
_entity.pdbx_description
1 polymer ?
#
loop_
_entity_poly.entity_id
_entity_poly.type
_entity_poly.pdbx_seq_one_letter_code
_entity_poly.pdbx_strand_id
1 'polypeptide(L)'
;MEGFTNSEEHISREAGDKTKGFRFQKLRAAIRFLQRVQENSDGQVLCAMELLEDSVLYDGNSEQLISGEENKYYSSRISFNSAALKNTLVAFLDLYFAFMRSGALKLGIYASAEIAQERISAEFRQGLGLEPTQKHYDILKLLTLGETLDDEEQLVAFAIVKAEYSAQYPDTSKGYRNLLDQMTLEEFSSFISAIDWTLTNESNETLEATALQQVRTCKFFSHRHVGLEQFILSALLDELEKRSGAGGVTDRLLSTDSLKNIFNEILLGPTEQERTDDPASDNWSEVDNEDFRNLSEKIKAVCPSFNTKLLSALARSCSLARSVEAEGQREMKALLRRILDACEVYLLTNYPPSSALTEKQILDLIDELVKVAEKHVASLRSRYKYALRDDHSIKGAVLTLFDDCYLAFDEVNLGE
;
A
#
# COMPACT_ATOMS: atom_id res chain seq x y z
N MET A 1 -21.49 -33.17 45.98
CA MET A 1 -22.34 -32.33 45.11
C MET A 1 -21.91 -30.91 45.35
N GLU A 2 -20.83 -30.51 44.70
CA GLU A 2 -20.33 -29.14 44.71
C GLU A 2 -20.56 -28.56 43.32
N GLY A 3 -21.35 -27.48 43.27
CA GLY A 3 -21.64 -26.76 42.05
C GLY A 3 -20.48 -25.86 41.69
N PHE A 4 -19.91 -26.08 40.51
CA PHE A 4 -19.03 -25.14 39.86
C PHE A 4 -19.88 -24.07 39.15
N THR A 5 -19.89 -22.86 39.70
CA THR A 5 -20.29 -21.66 38.96
C THR A 5 -19.06 -21.11 38.26
N ASN A 6 -18.91 -21.38 36.96
CA ASN A 6 -17.99 -20.64 36.10
C ASN A 6 -18.63 -19.27 35.81
N SER A 7 -18.09 -18.21 36.38
CA SER A 7 -18.28 -16.85 35.87
C SER A 7 -17.30 -16.67 34.70
N GLU A 8 -17.78 -16.92 33.48
CA GLU A 8 -17.05 -16.48 32.29
C GLU A 8 -17.12 -14.95 32.23
N GLU A 9 -15.99 -14.30 32.51
CA GLU A 9 -15.77 -12.90 32.15
C GLU A 9 -15.83 -12.79 30.62
N HIS A 10 -16.91 -12.20 30.12
CA HIS A 10 -17.05 -11.88 28.70
C HIS A 10 -15.93 -10.90 28.29
N ILE A 11 -15.05 -11.35 27.40
CA ILE A 11 -14.08 -10.51 26.69
C ILE A 11 -14.84 -9.33 26.05
N SER A 12 -14.42 -8.11 26.36
CA SER A 12 -15.02 -6.87 25.83
C SER A 12 -15.02 -6.89 24.30
N ARG A 13 -16.22 -6.88 23.70
CA ARG A 13 -16.47 -6.80 22.25
C ARG A 13 -16.10 -5.45 21.63
N GLU A 14 -15.76 -4.46 22.46
CA GLU A 14 -15.59 -3.06 22.08
C GLU A 14 -14.37 -2.82 21.15
N ALA A 15 -13.30 -3.60 21.30
CA ALA A 15 -12.13 -3.50 20.44
C ALA A 15 -12.40 -3.97 19.00
N GLY A 16 -13.26 -4.99 18.83
CA GLY A 16 -13.63 -5.51 17.52
C GLY A 16 -14.44 -4.52 16.70
N ASP A 17 -15.39 -3.83 17.34
CA ASP A 17 -16.26 -2.86 16.66
C ASP A 17 -15.52 -1.57 16.28
N LYS A 18 -14.60 -1.08 17.12
CA LYS A 18 -13.71 0.05 16.77
C LYS A 18 -12.82 -0.27 15.57
N THR A 19 -12.24 -1.48 15.54
CA THR A 19 -11.39 -1.92 14.43
C THR A 19 -12.17 -2.02 13.12
N LYS A 20 -13.44 -2.45 13.17
CA LYS A 20 -14.32 -2.48 12.00
C LYS A 20 -14.64 -1.08 11.46
N GLY A 21 -14.94 -0.13 12.35
CA GLY A 21 -15.20 1.27 11.96
C GLY A 21 -13.98 1.92 11.30
N PHE A 22 -12.79 1.70 11.85
CA PHE A 22 -11.56 2.23 11.25
C PHE A 22 -11.26 1.62 9.88
N ARG A 23 -11.45 0.29 9.71
CA ARG A 23 -11.31 -0.35 8.39
C ARG A 23 -12.32 0.22 7.38
N PHE A 24 -13.55 0.46 7.81
CA PHE A 24 -14.61 1.06 6.99
C PHE A 24 -14.21 2.45 6.47
N GLN A 25 -13.72 3.32 7.38
CA GLN A 25 -13.19 4.65 7.05
C GLN A 25 -12.05 4.58 6.03
N LYS A 26 -11.06 3.71 6.24
CA LYS A 26 -9.92 3.54 5.31
C LYS A 26 -10.37 3.09 3.93
N LEU A 27 -11.23 2.08 3.85
CA LEU A 27 -11.75 1.57 2.58
C LEU A 27 -12.54 2.64 1.84
N ARG A 28 -13.38 3.40 2.55
CA ARG A 28 -14.19 4.45 1.95
C ARG A 28 -13.33 5.61 1.42
N ALA A 29 -12.34 6.05 2.19
CA ALA A 29 -11.37 7.06 1.74
C ALA A 29 -10.62 6.61 0.47
N ALA A 30 -10.17 5.34 0.42
CA ALA A 30 -9.50 4.79 -0.75
C ALA A 30 -10.43 4.73 -1.98
N ILE A 31 -11.68 4.29 -1.83
CA ILE A 31 -12.69 4.25 -2.91
C ILE A 31 -12.90 5.65 -3.48
N ARG A 32 -13.18 6.64 -2.62
CA ARG A 32 -13.41 8.03 -3.04
C ARG A 32 -12.22 8.59 -3.79
N PHE A 33 -11.01 8.33 -3.29
CA PHE A 33 -9.79 8.80 -3.91
C PHE A 33 -9.55 8.16 -5.28
N LEU A 34 -9.69 6.83 -5.39
CA LEU A 34 -9.54 6.11 -6.66
C LEU A 34 -10.57 6.57 -7.71
N GLN A 35 -11.83 6.72 -7.31
CA GLN A 35 -12.90 7.23 -8.17
C GLN A 35 -12.58 8.63 -8.69
N ARG A 36 -12.19 9.55 -7.80
CA ARG A 36 -11.90 10.92 -8.21
C ARG A 36 -10.65 11.03 -9.07
N VAL A 37 -9.61 10.24 -8.81
CA VAL A 37 -8.42 10.16 -9.69
C VAL A 37 -8.77 9.65 -11.09
N GLN A 38 -9.75 8.74 -11.17
CA GLN A 38 -10.24 8.21 -12.43
C GLN A 38 -11.06 9.25 -13.21
N GLU A 39 -11.93 9.99 -12.53
CA GLU A 39 -12.77 11.06 -13.12
C GLU A 39 -11.93 12.28 -13.55
N ASN A 40 -10.92 12.64 -12.76
CA ASN A 40 -10.01 13.74 -13.04
C ASN A 40 -8.74 13.23 -13.72
N SER A 41 -8.84 12.89 -15.01
CA SER A 41 -7.76 12.30 -15.81
C SER A 41 -6.48 13.15 -15.81
N ASP A 42 -6.62 14.46 -15.93
CA ASP A 42 -5.52 15.40 -16.16
C ASP A 42 -5.17 16.27 -14.95
N GLY A 43 -5.93 16.13 -13.86
CA GLY A 43 -5.74 16.92 -12.64
C GLY A 43 -5.03 16.19 -11.50
N GLN A 44 -4.74 16.99 -10.48
CA GLN A 44 -4.22 16.49 -9.22
C GLN A 44 -5.37 16.38 -8.21
N VAL A 45 -5.48 15.20 -7.62
CA VAL A 45 -6.38 14.91 -6.51
C VAL A 45 -5.50 14.64 -5.30
N LEU A 46 -5.87 15.23 -4.17
CA LEU A 46 -5.26 14.96 -2.87
C LEU A 46 -6.31 14.33 -1.96
N CYS A 47 -5.91 13.34 -1.18
CA CYS A 47 -6.76 12.69 -0.18
C CYS A 47 -6.07 12.70 1.17
N ALA A 48 -6.81 12.93 2.25
CA ALA A 48 -6.33 12.71 3.61
C ALA A 48 -7.44 12.11 4.47
N MET A 49 -7.03 11.31 5.45
CA MET A 49 -7.90 10.86 6.52
C MET A 49 -7.73 11.75 7.75
N GLU A 50 -8.81 11.93 8.53
CA GLU A 50 -8.82 12.63 9.81
C GLU A 50 -8.40 14.12 9.74
N LEU A 51 -8.53 14.78 8.58
CA LEU A 51 -8.02 16.14 8.38
C LEU A 51 -9.08 17.24 8.52
N LEU A 52 -10.27 17.04 7.94
CA LEU A 52 -11.40 17.96 8.03
C LEU A 52 -12.56 17.29 8.80
N GLU A 53 -12.81 16.05 8.42
CA GLU A 53 -13.72 15.06 9.01
C GLU A 53 -12.99 13.71 8.93
N ASP A 54 -13.69 12.57 8.98
CA ASP A 54 -13.10 11.24 8.77
C ASP A 54 -12.24 11.15 7.47
N SER A 55 -12.66 11.81 6.38
CA SER A 55 -11.87 11.90 5.16
C SER A 55 -12.12 13.18 4.35
N VAL A 56 -11.09 13.66 3.66
CA VAL A 56 -11.18 14.84 2.78
C VAL A 56 -10.52 14.57 1.44
N LEU A 57 -11.14 15.10 0.38
CA LEU A 57 -10.57 15.19 -0.96
C LEU A 57 -10.37 16.65 -1.35
N TYR A 58 -9.24 16.93 -2.00
CA TYR A 58 -9.02 18.18 -2.72
C TYR A 58 -8.91 17.87 -4.21
N ASP A 59 -9.69 18.55 -5.02
CA ASP A 59 -9.65 18.43 -6.48
C ASP A 59 -9.43 19.82 -7.09
N GLY A 60 -8.22 20.06 -7.60
CA GLY A 60 -7.83 21.36 -8.14
C GLY A 60 -8.55 21.78 -9.43
N ASN A 61 -9.26 20.85 -10.10
CA ASN A 61 -9.97 21.11 -11.36
C ASN A 61 -11.50 21.12 -11.17
N SER A 62 -12.01 20.95 -9.95
CA SER A 62 -13.44 20.91 -9.66
C SER A 62 -13.93 22.27 -9.15
N GLU A 63 -15.16 22.67 -9.51
CA GLU A 63 -15.84 23.80 -8.87
C GLU A 63 -15.99 23.59 -7.36
N GLN A 64 -16.13 22.33 -6.94
CA GLN A 64 -16.07 21.88 -5.56
C GLN A 64 -14.64 21.45 -5.23
N LEU A 65 -13.80 22.43 -4.89
CA LEU A 65 -12.37 22.24 -4.60
C LEU A 65 -12.12 21.30 -3.42
N ILE A 66 -13.03 21.23 -2.44
CA ILE A 66 -12.85 20.50 -1.19
C ILE A 66 -14.08 19.64 -0.92
N SER A 67 -13.89 18.36 -0.62
CA SER A 67 -14.97 17.44 -0.26
C SER A 67 -14.66 16.66 1.02
N GLY A 68 -15.34 16.99 2.12
CA GLY A 68 -15.30 16.24 3.38
C GLY A 68 -16.38 15.16 3.45
N GLU A 69 -16.06 14.00 4.02
CA GLU A 69 -17.06 12.95 4.27
C GLU A 69 -16.89 12.36 5.67
N GLU A 70 -18.00 12.22 6.37
CA GLU A 70 -18.14 11.53 7.65
C GLU A 70 -18.62 10.09 7.40
N ASN A 71 -17.94 9.12 8.00
CA ASN A 71 -18.11 7.70 7.72
C ASN A 71 -18.63 6.96 8.96
N LYS A 72 -19.81 6.37 8.86
CA LYS A 72 -20.48 5.74 10.00
C LYS A 72 -20.74 4.26 9.76
N TYR A 73 -20.27 3.40 10.66
CA TYR A 73 -20.51 1.96 10.59
C TYR A 73 -21.32 1.50 11.81
N TYR A 74 -22.61 1.25 11.63
CA TYR A 74 -23.52 0.89 12.73
C TYR A 74 -24.26 -0.42 12.46
N SER A 75 -24.40 -1.23 13.51
CA SER A 75 -25.27 -2.41 13.50
C SER A 75 -26.73 -2.07 13.82
N SER A 76 -26.98 -0.91 14.43
CA SER A 76 -28.30 -0.41 14.78
C SER A 76 -28.86 0.52 13.70
N ARG A 77 -30.19 0.60 13.64
CA ARG A 77 -30.87 1.57 12.78
C ARG A 77 -30.55 2.99 13.19
N ILE A 78 -30.42 3.89 12.22
CA ILE A 78 -30.21 5.32 12.45
C ILE A 78 -31.34 6.14 11.81
N SER A 79 -31.65 7.26 12.44
CA SER A 79 -32.63 8.26 11.98
C SER A 79 -31.99 9.64 12.07
N PHE A 80 -32.56 10.65 11.43
CA PHE A 80 -32.07 12.03 11.47
C PHE A 80 -31.89 12.55 12.92
N ASN A 81 -32.71 12.07 13.86
CA ASN A 81 -32.64 12.45 15.29
C ASN A 81 -31.64 11.59 16.11
N SER A 82 -30.88 10.70 15.49
CA SER A 82 -29.88 9.88 16.17
C SER A 82 -28.66 10.71 16.57
N ALA A 83 -28.09 10.44 17.75
CA ALA A 83 -26.95 11.21 18.27
C ALA A 83 -25.78 11.29 17.28
N ALA A 84 -25.49 10.19 16.58
CA ALA A 84 -24.45 10.13 15.55
C ALA A 84 -24.66 11.18 14.44
N LEU A 85 -25.87 11.25 13.86
CA LEU A 85 -26.17 12.18 12.78
C LEU A 85 -26.26 13.62 13.28
N LYS A 86 -26.82 13.85 14.46
CA LYS A 86 -26.87 15.19 15.04
C LYS A 86 -25.46 15.76 15.29
N ASN A 87 -24.54 14.94 15.80
CA ASN A 87 -23.14 15.35 16.02
C ASN A 87 -22.46 15.72 14.69
N THR A 88 -22.62 14.89 13.67
CA THR A 88 -22.07 15.16 12.33
C THR A 88 -22.67 16.44 11.72
N LEU A 89 -23.98 16.68 11.87
CA LEU A 89 -24.62 17.89 11.36
C LEU A 89 -24.13 19.17 12.08
N VAL A 90 -23.80 19.08 13.37
CA VAL A 90 -23.17 20.18 14.11
C VAL A 90 -21.77 20.48 13.55
N ALA A 91 -20.93 19.45 13.37
CA ALA A 91 -19.60 19.60 12.77
C ALA A 91 -19.67 20.19 11.34
N PHE A 92 -20.64 19.73 10.54
CA PHE A 92 -20.87 20.23 9.19
C PHE A 92 -21.32 21.69 9.17
N LEU A 93 -22.15 22.12 10.11
CA LEU A 93 -22.51 23.53 10.26
C LEU A 93 -21.28 24.38 10.62
N ASP A 94 -20.42 23.89 11.51
CA ASP A 94 -19.18 24.58 11.85
C ASP A 94 -18.29 24.77 10.62
N LEU A 95 -18.12 23.73 9.80
CA LEU A 95 -17.40 23.83 8.53
C LEU A 95 -18.11 24.76 7.54
N TYR A 96 -19.42 24.63 7.38
CA TYR A 96 -20.20 25.46 6.47
C TYR A 96 -20.03 26.96 6.79
N PHE A 97 -20.04 27.32 8.07
CA PHE A 97 -19.78 28.69 8.50
C PHE A 97 -18.31 29.09 8.42
N ALA A 98 -17.36 28.20 8.77
CA ALA A 98 -15.93 28.46 8.66
C ALA A 98 -15.49 28.73 7.22
N PHE A 99 -16.09 28.03 6.25
CA PHE A 99 -15.88 28.24 4.81
C PHE A 99 -16.76 29.35 4.22
N MET A 100 -17.34 30.22 5.06
CA MET A 100 -18.16 31.36 4.66
C MET A 100 -19.30 30.98 3.71
N ARG A 101 -19.91 29.79 3.91
CA ARG A 101 -20.99 29.26 3.07
C ARG A 101 -20.60 29.08 1.60
N SER A 102 -19.31 28.88 1.32
CA SER A 102 -18.79 28.71 -0.03
C SER A 102 -19.27 27.41 -0.67
N GLY A 103 -19.73 27.49 -1.92
CA GLY A 103 -20.04 26.31 -2.74
C GLY A 103 -18.82 25.46 -3.10
N ALA A 104 -17.60 25.91 -2.77
CA ALA A 104 -16.38 25.14 -2.97
C ALA A 104 -16.23 23.97 -1.99
N LEU A 105 -16.96 23.98 -0.87
CA LEU A 105 -17.00 22.88 0.09
C LEU A 105 -18.21 21.98 -0.18
N LYS A 106 -17.95 20.70 -0.43
CA LYS A 106 -18.96 19.65 -0.49
C LYS A 106 -18.85 18.76 0.75
N LEU A 107 -19.95 18.51 1.43
CA LEU A 107 -20.01 17.64 2.60
C LEU A 107 -20.81 16.38 2.25
N GLY A 108 -20.41 15.24 2.81
CA GLY A 108 -21.06 13.96 2.57
C GLY A 108 -21.14 13.10 3.82
N ILE A 109 -22.19 12.31 3.92
CA ILE A 109 -22.34 11.29 4.95
C ILE A 109 -22.41 9.95 4.24
N TYR A 110 -21.47 9.07 4.59
CA TYR A 110 -21.47 7.68 4.13
C TYR A 110 -21.67 6.76 5.32
N ALA A 111 -22.80 6.08 5.37
CA ALA A 111 -23.10 5.21 6.49
C ALA A 111 -23.55 3.82 6.04
N SER A 112 -23.02 2.79 6.71
CA SER A 112 -23.61 1.45 6.68
C SER A 112 -24.54 1.31 7.88
N ALA A 113 -25.84 1.44 7.64
CA ALA A 113 -26.89 1.34 8.64
C ALA A 113 -28.29 1.28 7.98
N GLU A 114 -29.20 0.54 8.61
CA GLU A 114 -30.62 0.60 8.27
C GLU A 114 -31.24 1.96 8.70
N ILE A 115 -32.16 2.48 7.90
CA ILE A 115 -32.88 3.74 8.21
C ILE A 115 -34.06 3.45 9.14
N ALA A 116 -34.15 4.18 10.25
CA ALA A 116 -35.30 4.24 11.14
C ALA A 116 -36.10 5.54 10.93
N GLN A 117 -37.39 5.49 11.24
CA GLN A 117 -38.24 6.68 11.25
C GLN A 117 -37.90 7.59 12.44
N GLU A 118 -38.00 8.91 12.24
CA GLU A 118 -37.82 9.87 13.31
C GLU A 118 -39.08 9.98 14.16
N ARG A 119 -39.08 9.33 15.32
CA ARG A 119 -40.14 9.52 16.32
C ARG A 119 -39.90 10.82 17.09
N ILE A 120 -40.79 11.80 16.93
CA ILE A 120 -40.72 13.10 17.59
C ILE A 120 -41.83 13.23 18.62
N SER A 121 -41.46 13.62 19.85
CA SER A 121 -42.39 13.71 20.98
C SER A 121 -43.39 14.85 20.83
N ALA A 122 -44.52 14.73 21.52
CA ALA A 122 -45.56 15.75 21.54
C ALA A 122 -45.03 17.07 22.13
N GLU A 123 -44.18 17.00 23.16
CA GLU A 123 -43.61 18.17 23.83
C GLU A 123 -42.67 18.94 22.90
N PHE A 124 -41.84 18.23 22.13
CA PHE A 124 -40.94 18.86 21.16
C PHE A 124 -41.73 19.58 20.07
N ARG A 125 -42.78 18.94 19.52
CA ARG A 125 -43.66 19.54 18.52
C ARG A 125 -44.43 20.75 19.04
N GLN A 126 -44.93 20.67 20.27
CA GLN A 126 -45.60 21.79 20.91
C GLN A 126 -44.67 23.01 21.01
N GLY A 127 -43.39 22.79 21.33
CA GLY A 127 -42.38 23.84 21.36
C GLY A 127 -42.14 24.55 20.01
N LEU A 128 -42.51 23.90 18.90
CA LEU A 128 -42.42 24.44 17.54
C LEU A 128 -43.73 25.07 17.06
N GLY A 129 -44.78 25.09 17.88
CA GLY A 129 -46.11 25.56 17.48
C GLY A 129 -46.88 24.57 16.60
N LEU A 130 -46.46 23.31 16.55
CA LEU A 130 -47.14 22.22 15.85
C LEU A 130 -48.16 21.53 16.78
N GLU A 131 -49.07 20.76 16.19
CA GLU A 131 -50.02 19.93 16.94
C GLU A 131 -49.28 19.05 17.98
N PRO A 132 -49.68 19.08 19.27
CA PRO A 132 -48.99 18.42 20.38
C PRO A 132 -49.31 16.92 20.43
N THR A 133 -49.06 16.23 19.32
CA THR A 133 -49.24 14.78 19.17
C THR A 133 -47.92 14.18 18.71
N GLN A 134 -47.58 12.99 19.21
CA GLN A 134 -46.38 12.30 18.73
C GLN A 134 -46.54 11.93 17.24
N LYS A 135 -45.55 12.26 16.42
CA LYS A 135 -45.53 11.93 14.99
C LYS A 135 -44.23 11.22 14.61
N HIS A 136 -44.29 10.41 13.57
CA HIS A 136 -43.12 9.84 12.91
C HIS A 136 -42.88 10.59 11.61
N TYR A 137 -41.62 10.86 11.31
CA TYR A 137 -41.19 11.42 10.04
C TYR A 137 -40.24 10.46 9.32
N ASP A 138 -40.05 10.72 8.04
CA ASP A 138 -39.14 10.00 7.14
C ASP A 138 -38.02 10.94 6.65
N ILE A 139 -37.58 11.91 7.47
CA ILE A 139 -36.65 12.99 7.07
C ILE A 139 -35.36 12.41 6.49
N LEU A 140 -34.70 11.50 7.22
CA LEU A 140 -33.45 10.90 6.73
C LEU A 140 -33.67 10.12 5.43
N LYS A 141 -34.79 9.40 5.34
CA LYS A 141 -35.14 8.62 4.16
C LYS A 141 -35.34 9.52 2.94
N LEU A 142 -36.09 10.62 3.07
CA LEU A 142 -36.29 11.59 2.00
C LEU A 142 -34.96 12.20 1.55
N LEU A 143 -34.09 12.59 2.50
CA LEU A 143 -32.75 13.11 2.18
C LEU A 143 -31.89 12.11 1.41
N THR A 144 -31.91 10.83 1.78
CA THR A 144 -31.18 9.77 1.05
C THR A 144 -31.73 9.49 -0.35
N LEU A 145 -33.01 9.80 -0.59
CA LEU A 145 -33.64 9.68 -1.91
C LEU A 145 -33.47 10.95 -2.75
N GLY A 146 -32.91 12.02 -2.19
CA GLY A 146 -32.82 13.32 -2.84
C GLY A 146 -34.18 14.01 -2.98
N GLU A 147 -35.17 13.63 -2.16
CA GLU A 147 -36.51 14.21 -2.15
C GLU A 147 -36.55 15.49 -1.30
N THR A 148 -37.46 16.39 -1.64
CA THR A 148 -37.65 17.65 -0.91
C THR A 148 -38.47 17.41 0.35
N LEU A 149 -38.00 17.92 1.49
CA LEU A 149 -38.75 17.94 2.74
C LEU A 149 -39.91 18.95 2.67
N ASP A 150 -41.05 18.62 3.27
CA ASP A 150 -42.16 19.59 3.43
C ASP A 150 -41.85 20.65 4.52
N ASP A 151 -42.69 21.68 4.63
CA ASP A 151 -42.47 22.79 5.58
C ASP A 151 -42.40 22.32 7.05
N GLU A 152 -43.18 21.29 7.41
CA GLU A 152 -43.19 20.74 8.77
C GLU A 152 -41.92 19.93 9.03
N GLU A 153 -41.49 19.11 8.07
CA GLU A 153 -40.27 18.32 8.09
C GLU A 153 -39.02 19.20 8.14
N GLN A 154 -38.97 20.27 7.34
CA GLN A 154 -37.90 21.25 7.38
C GLN A 154 -37.80 21.91 8.76
N LEU A 155 -38.94 22.37 9.31
CA LEU A 155 -38.99 23.01 10.61
C LEU A 155 -38.51 22.07 11.72
N VAL A 156 -38.94 20.81 11.69
CA VAL A 156 -38.54 19.80 12.67
C VAL A 156 -37.06 19.44 12.53
N ALA A 157 -36.57 19.23 11.31
CA ALA A 157 -35.16 18.96 11.05
C ALA A 157 -34.27 20.10 11.59
N PHE A 158 -34.64 21.35 11.30
CA PHE A 158 -33.89 22.51 11.77
C PHE A 158 -33.89 22.61 13.30
N ALA A 159 -35.04 22.41 13.93
CA ALA A 159 -35.16 22.43 15.37
C ALA A 159 -34.32 21.35 16.06
N ILE A 160 -34.26 20.13 15.50
CA ILE A 160 -33.44 19.02 16.01
C ILE A 160 -31.96 19.42 16.01
N VAL A 161 -31.47 19.91 14.87
CA VAL A 161 -30.06 20.30 14.71
C VAL A 161 -29.72 21.49 15.61
N LYS A 162 -30.62 22.49 15.67
CA LYS A 162 -30.43 23.69 16.51
C LYS A 162 -30.40 23.36 18.01
N ALA A 163 -31.25 22.41 18.45
CA ALA A 163 -31.25 21.93 19.83
C ALA A 163 -29.93 21.22 20.16
N GLU A 164 -29.43 20.36 19.28
CA GLU A 164 -28.13 19.69 19.47
C GLU A 164 -26.98 20.70 19.50
N TYR A 165 -26.94 21.62 18.53
CA TYR A 165 -25.91 22.64 18.45
C TYR A 165 -25.83 23.48 19.73
N SER A 166 -26.99 23.88 20.25
CA SER A 166 -27.09 24.64 21.50
C SER A 166 -26.66 23.83 22.73
N ALA A 167 -26.86 22.51 22.70
CA ALA A 167 -26.43 21.62 23.78
C ALA A 167 -24.91 21.41 23.78
N GLN A 168 -24.28 21.30 22.59
CA GLN A 168 -22.83 21.15 22.46
C GLN A 168 -22.08 22.47 22.69
N TYR A 169 -22.67 23.60 22.31
CA TYR A 169 -22.15 24.95 22.54
C TYR A 169 -23.04 25.77 23.49
N PRO A 170 -23.06 25.44 24.80
CA PRO A 170 -23.88 26.16 25.76
C PRO A 170 -23.41 27.61 25.95
N ASP A 171 -22.09 27.84 25.79
CA ASP A 171 -21.47 29.15 25.79
C ASP A 171 -21.55 29.78 24.39
N THR A 172 -22.27 30.89 24.27
CA THR A 172 -22.48 31.62 23.02
C THR A 172 -21.20 32.20 22.41
N SER A 173 -20.09 32.25 23.15
CA SER A 173 -18.78 32.68 22.64
C SER A 173 -18.03 31.57 21.87
N LYS A 174 -18.52 30.33 21.91
CA LYS A 174 -17.95 29.17 21.21
C LYS A 174 -18.84 28.77 20.03
N GLY A 175 -18.19 28.27 18.97
CA GLY A 175 -18.86 27.94 17.71
C GLY A 175 -19.43 29.16 16.98
N TYR A 176 -20.42 28.92 16.14
CA TYR A 176 -21.09 29.86 15.25
C TYR A 176 -22.56 30.06 15.60
N ARG A 177 -22.93 29.94 16.89
CA ARG A 177 -24.33 30.00 17.35
C ARG A 177 -25.08 31.25 16.87
N ASN A 178 -24.43 32.42 16.88
CA ASN A 178 -25.03 33.66 16.37
C ASN A 178 -25.41 33.58 14.88
N LEU A 179 -24.60 32.90 14.06
CA LEU A 179 -24.90 32.69 12.65
C LEU A 179 -26.03 31.68 12.46
N LEU A 180 -26.05 30.62 13.28
CA LEU A 180 -27.14 29.63 13.28
C LEU A 180 -28.48 30.25 13.71
N ASP A 181 -28.47 31.15 14.69
CA ASP A 181 -29.68 31.85 15.16
C ASP A 181 -30.25 32.81 14.10
N GLN A 182 -29.41 33.32 13.20
CA GLN A 182 -29.81 34.17 12.08
C GLN A 182 -30.17 33.38 10.82
N MET A 183 -29.88 32.08 10.80
CA MET A 183 -30.11 31.22 9.64
C MET A 183 -31.61 31.05 9.40
N THR A 184 -32.06 31.32 8.17
CA THR A 184 -33.46 31.11 7.80
C THR A 184 -33.73 29.63 7.54
N LEU A 185 -35.02 29.25 7.53
CA LEU A 185 -35.41 27.88 7.20
C LEU A 185 -35.00 27.52 5.75
N GLU A 186 -35.11 28.46 4.82
CA GLU A 186 -34.71 28.29 3.42
C GLU A 186 -33.19 28.08 3.28
N GLU A 187 -32.38 28.84 4.03
CA GLU A 187 -30.93 28.64 4.08
C GLU A 187 -30.58 27.27 4.66
N PHE A 188 -31.26 26.84 5.72
CA PHE A 188 -31.06 25.53 6.33
C PHE A 188 -31.43 24.40 5.37
N SER A 189 -32.58 24.51 4.70
CA SER A 189 -33.01 23.56 3.68
C SER A 189 -32.01 23.49 2.52
N SER A 190 -31.47 24.63 2.09
CA SER A 190 -30.42 24.66 1.06
C SER A 190 -29.13 23.97 1.52
N PHE A 191 -28.73 24.18 2.78
CA PHE A 191 -27.56 23.52 3.38
C PHE A 191 -27.75 22.00 3.46
N ILE A 192 -28.89 21.53 3.97
CA ILE A 192 -29.10 20.10 4.22
C ILE A 192 -29.25 19.30 2.93
N SER A 193 -29.89 19.89 1.92
CA SER A 193 -30.00 19.32 0.58
C SER A 193 -28.68 19.35 -0.20
N ALA A 194 -27.72 20.20 0.19
CA ALA A 194 -26.40 20.24 -0.41
C ALA A 194 -25.46 19.15 0.13
N ILE A 195 -25.77 18.50 1.26
CA ILE A 195 -25.02 17.35 1.77
C ILE A 195 -25.29 16.14 0.87
N ASP A 196 -24.25 15.37 0.56
CA ASP A 196 -24.40 14.07 -0.10
C ASP A 196 -24.77 12.99 0.93
N TRP A 197 -25.92 12.35 0.76
CA TRP A 197 -26.47 11.39 1.71
C TRP A 197 -26.40 9.98 1.14
N THR A 198 -25.42 9.19 1.56
CA THR A 198 -25.29 7.80 1.15
C THR A 198 -25.43 6.86 2.34
N LEU A 199 -26.59 6.20 2.43
CA LEU A 199 -26.86 5.16 3.42
C LEU A 199 -26.98 3.81 2.73
N THR A 200 -26.13 2.87 3.11
CA THR A 200 -26.07 1.52 2.55
C THR A 200 -26.18 0.48 3.65
N ASN A 201 -26.19 -0.80 3.28
CA ASN A 201 -26.04 -1.93 4.20
C ASN A 201 -24.75 -2.70 3.90
N GLU A 202 -23.73 -2.00 3.38
CA GLU A 202 -22.47 -2.61 2.97
C GLU A 202 -21.62 -3.00 4.19
N SER A 203 -21.02 -4.17 4.12
CA SER A 203 -20.02 -4.60 5.08
C SER A 203 -18.61 -4.16 4.64
N ASN A 204 -17.61 -4.37 5.51
CA ASN A 204 -16.22 -4.15 5.13
C ASN A 204 -15.79 -5.05 3.96
N GLU A 205 -16.33 -6.27 3.88
CA GLU A 205 -16.05 -7.21 2.79
C GLU A 205 -16.60 -6.70 1.46
N THR A 206 -17.81 -6.12 1.45
CA THR A 206 -18.38 -5.54 0.22
C THR A 206 -17.65 -4.27 -0.19
N LEU A 207 -17.26 -3.41 0.76
CA LEU A 207 -16.43 -2.24 0.45
C LEU A 207 -15.05 -2.62 -0.06
N GLU A 208 -14.43 -3.67 0.47
CA GLU A 208 -13.15 -4.16 -0.03
C GLU A 208 -13.26 -4.66 -1.46
N ALA A 209 -14.32 -5.39 -1.80
CA ALA A 209 -14.60 -5.78 -3.18
C ALA A 209 -14.78 -4.55 -4.10
N THR A 210 -15.50 -3.53 -3.64
CA THR A 210 -15.65 -2.26 -4.37
C THR A 210 -14.31 -1.54 -4.54
N ALA A 211 -13.48 -1.47 -3.50
CA ALA A 211 -12.16 -0.87 -3.56
C ALA A 211 -11.24 -1.59 -4.55
N LEU A 212 -11.23 -2.93 -4.55
CA LEU A 212 -10.50 -3.74 -5.53
C LEU A 212 -11.00 -3.49 -6.96
N GLN A 213 -12.31 -3.32 -7.15
CA GLN A 213 -12.85 -2.94 -8.45
C GLN A 213 -12.34 -1.56 -8.88
N GLN A 214 -12.32 -0.58 -7.97
CA GLN A 214 -11.79 0.77 -8.26
C GLN A 214 -10.29 0.73 -8.60
N VAL A 215 -9.51 -0.14 -7.94
CA VAL A 215 -8.10 -0.38 -8.30
C VAL A 215 -7.99 -0.88 -9.74
N ARG A 216 -8.83 -1.84 -10.15
CA ARG A 216 -8.83 -2.40 -11.52
C ARG A 216 -9.21 -1.39 -12.59
N THR A 217 -10.11 -0.46 -12.28
CA THR A 217 -10.58 0.56 -13.21
C THR A 217 -9.75 1.83 -13.19
N CYS A 218 -8.80 1.95 -12.27
CA CYS A 218 -7.91 3.10 -12.16
C CYS A 218 -7.04 3.26 -13.41
N LYS A 219 -6.82 4.50 -13.86
CA LYS A 219 -6.02 4.85 -15.05
C LYS A 219 -4.55 4.38 -15.00
N PHE A 220 -4.03 4.06 -13.82
CA PHE A 220 -2.69 3.51 -13.64
C PHE A 220 -2.65 1.98 -13.74
N PHE A 221 -3.80 1.32 -13.71
CA PHE A 221 -3.91 -0.13 -13.85
C PHE A 221 -3.59 -0.55 -15.29
N SER A 222 -2.93 -1.70 -15.43
CA SER A 222 -2.52 -2.26 -16.72
C SER A 222 -2.45 -3.78 -16.64
N HIS A 223 -2.28 -4.45 -17.78
CA HIS A 223 -2.20 -5.92 -17.84
C HIS A 223 -1.10 -6.51 -16.93
N ARG A 224 -0.07 -5.74 -16.57
CA ARG A 224 1.01 -6.18 -15.66
C ARG A 224 0.57 -6.25 -14.19
N HIS A 225 -0.54 -5.62 -13.83
CA HIS A 225 -1.07 -5.58 -12.47
C HIS A 225 -2.11 -6.67 -12.19
N VAL A 226 -2.47 -7.48 -13.19
CA VAL A 226 -3.46 -8.56 -13.02
C VAL A 226 -2.97 -9.56 -11.97
N GLY A 227 -3.78 -9.79 -10.92
CA GLY A 227 -3.42 -10.63 -9.78
C GLY A 227 -2.69 -9.89 -8.66
N LEU A 228 -2.41 -8.59 -8.82
CA LEU A 228 -1.72 -7.76 -7.83
C LEU A 228 -2.64 -6.74 -7.12
N GLU A 229 -3.94 -6.79 -7.38
CA GLU A 229 -4.92 -5.80 -6.89
C GLU A 229 -4.90 -5.66 -5.37
N GLN A 230 -4.80 -6.78 -4.65
CA GLN A 230 -4.79 -6.78 -3.19
C GLN A 230 -3.54 -6.08 -2.64
N PHE A 231 -2.39 -6.23 -3.29
CA PHE A 231 -1.15 -5.58 -2.86
C PHE A 231 -1.23 -4.07 -3.07
N ILE A 232 -1.78 -3.64 -4.21
CA ILE A 232 -2.01 -2.22 -4.51
C ILE A 232 -2.97 -1.61 -3.49
N LEU A 233 -4.10 -2.27 -3.22
CA LEU A 233 -5.07 -1.80 -2.23
C LEU A 233 -4.45 -1.73 -0.84
N SER A 234 -3.73 -2.77 -0.41
CA SER A 234 -3.10 -2.79 0.92
C SER A 234 -2.08 -1.64 1.06
N ALA A 235 -1.21 -1.46 0.08
CA ALA A 235 -0.23 -0.37 0.06
C ALA A 235 -0.91 1.02 0.10
N LEU A 236 -2.03 1.20 -0.60
CA LEU A 236 -2.81 2.43 -0.53
C LEU A 236 -3.41 2.68 0.85
N LEU A 237 -4.01 1.65 1.47
CA LEU A 237 -4.61 1.77 2.80
C LEU A 237 -3.54 2.05 3.87
N ASP A 238 -2.39 1.40 3.77
CA ASP A 238 -1.26 1.58 4.68
C ASP A 238 -0.67 2.99 4.55
N GLU A 239 -0.56 3.52 3.33
CA GLU A 239 -0.06 4.88 3.11
C GLU A 239 -1.05 5.95 3.61
N LEU A 240 -2.37 5.73 3.46
CA LEU A 240 -3.39 6.60 4.05
C LEU A 240 -3.32 6.62 5.58
N GLU A 241 -3.17 5.44 6.21
CA GLU A 241 -3.06 5.31 7.67
C GLU A 241 -1.76 5.94 8.20
N LYS A 242 -0.63 5.67 7.55
CA LYS A 242 0.66 6.26 7.93
C LYS A 242 0.62 7.79 7.88
N ARG A 243 0.00 8.34 6.82
CA ARG A 243 -0.14 9.79 6.65
C ARG A 243 -1.12 10.41 7.62
N SER A 244 -2.18 9.72 8.03
CA SER A 244 -3.16 10.28 8.97
C SER A 244 -2.53 10.70 10.31
N GLY A 245 -1.50 9.96 10.76
CA GLY A 245 -0.72 10.25 11.98
C GLY A 245 0.40 11.28 11.83
N ALA A 246 0.60 11.87 10.65
CA ALA A 246 1.64 12.88 10.44
C ALA A 246 1.27 14.23 11.06
N GLY A 247 2.26 14.95 11.60
CA GLY A 247 2.03 16.22 12.29
C GLY A 247 1.69 17.40 11.37
N GLY A 248 2.31 17.47 10.19
CA GLY A 248 2.10 18.56 9.22
C GLY A 248 0.96 18.26 8.25
N VAL A 249 0.08 19.22 7.97
CA VAL A 249 -1.08 19.04 7.07
C VAL A 249 -0.67 18.50 5.69
N THR A 250 0.43 18.98 5.13
CA THR A 250 0.94 18.53 3.83
C THR A 250 1.39 17.07 3.84
N ASP A 251 1.95 16.61 4.96
CA ASP A 251 2.45 15.24 5.11
C ASP A 251 1.29 14.25 5.25
N ARG A 252 0.11 14.74 5.65
CA ARG A 252 -1.14 13.97 5.74
C ARG A 252 -1.80 13.74 4.38
N LEU A 253 -1.43 14.52 3.36
CA LEU A 253 -2.03 14.46 2.02
C LEU A 253 -1.36 13.38 1.16
N LEU A 254 -2.17 12.47 0.62
CA LEU A 254 -1.79 11.51 -0.39
C LEU A 254 -2.21 12.04 -1.77
N SER A 255 -1.25 12.12 -2.70
CA SER A 255 -1.48 12.71 -4.03
C SER A 255 -1.70 11.67 -5.13
N THR A 256 -2.25 12.10 -6.27
CA THR A 256 -2.29 11.31 -7.51
C THR A 256 -0.92 10.71 -7.88
N ASP A 257 0.17 11.44 -7.69
CA ASP A 257 1.54 10.94 -7.97
C ASP A 257 1.95 9.86 -6.97
N SER A 258 1.58 10.00 -5.71
CA SER A 258 1.82 8.98 -4.68
C SER A 258 1.09 7.69 -5.04
N LEU A 259 -0.16 7.79 -5.51
CA LEU A 259 -0.92 6.64 -6.00
C LEU A 259 -0.22 5.97 -7.20
N LYS A 260 0.21 6.77 -8.18
CA LYS A 260 0.94 6.26 -9.34
C LYS A 260 2.23 5.52 -8.92
N ASN A 261 2.94 6.04 -7.92
CA ASN A 261 4.13 5.39 -7.38
C ASN A 261 3.81 4.05 -6.72
N ILE A 262 2.72 3.94 -5.95
CA ILE A 262 2.26 2.65 -5.39
C ILE A 262 2.08 1.61 -6.50
N PHE A 263 1.40 1.97 -7.61
CA PHE A 263 1.22 1.06 -8.74
C PHE A 263 2.57 0.63 -9.35
N ASN A 264 3.49 1.59 -9.56
CA ASN A 264 4.81 1.30 -10.13
C ASN A 264 5.67 0.43 -9.21
N GLU A 265 5.68 0.69 -7.91
CA GLU A 265 6.47 -0.06 -6.93
C GLU A 265 6.05 -1.53 -6.86
N ILE A 266 4.74 -1.79 -6.86
CA ILE A 266 4.21 -3.17 -6.91
C ILE A 266 4.66 -3.93 -8.18
N LEU A 267 4.81 -3.24 -9.33
CA LEU A 267 5.34 -3.87 -10.54
C LEU A 267 6.85 -4.16 -10.49
N LEU A 268 7.61 -3.34 -9.76
CA LEU A 268 9.05 -3.53 -9.60
C LEU A 268 9.37 -4.71 -8.66
N GLY A 269 8.39 -5.13 -7.86
CA GLY A 269 8.55 -6.15 -6.84
C GLY A 269 9.36 -5.63 -5.65
N PRO A 270 9.79 -6.51 -4.72
CA PRO A 270 10.61 -6.08 -3.60
C PRO A 270 11.85 -5.34 -4.10
N THR A 271 12.06 -4.15 -3.54
CA THR A 271 13.27 -3.36 -3.74
C THR A 271 14.49 -4.20 -3.36
N GLU A 272 15.69 -3.84 -3.83
CA GLU A 272 16.90 -4.62 -3.51
C GLU A 272 17.19 -4.74 -2.01
N GLN A 273 16.62 -3.84 -1.20
CA GLN A 273 16.69 -3.87 0.25
C GLN A 273 15.73 -4.89 0.88
N GLU A 274 14.68 -5.28 0.15
CA GLU A 274 13.64 -6.23 0.59
C GLU A 274 13.86 -7.65 0.04
N ARG A 275 14.79 -7.85 -0.90
CA ARG A 275 15.20 -9.19 -1.35
C ARG A 275 15.99 -9.90 -0.27
N THR A 276 15.74 -11.20 -0.11
CA THR A 276 16.44 -12.01 0.88
C THR A 276 17.87 -12.32 0.44
N ASP A 277 18.78 -12.45 1.41
CA ASP A 277 20.11 -13.02 1.18
C ASP A 277 19.98 -14.45 0.61
N ASP A 278 20.85 -14.83 -0.32
CA ASP A 278 20.88 -16.22 -0.80
C ASP A 278 21.54 -17.12 0.27
N PRO A 279 20.83 -18.15 0.77
CA PRO A 279 21.36 -19.07 1.78
C PRO A 279 22.56 -19.89 1.27
N ALA A 280 22.85 -19.90 -0.04
CA ALA A 280 24.04 -20.54 -0.60
C ALA A 280 25.35 -20.03 0.02
N SER A 281 25.36 -18.83 0.59
CA SER A 281 26.52 -18.31 1.35
C SER A 281 26.88 -19.17 2.57
N ASP A 282 25.89 -19.80 3.19
CA ASP A 282 26.08 -20.59 4.42
C ASP A 282 26.84 -21.90 4.13
N ASN A 283 26.76 -22.41 2.90
CA ASN A 283 27.42 -23.65 2.46
C ASN A 283 28.80 -23.40 1.83
N TRP A 284 29.27 -22.15 1.76
CA TRP A 284 30.54 -21.83 1.11
C TRP A 284 31.76 -22.39 1.87
N SER A 285 31.69 -22.44 3.21
CA SER A 285 32.78 -22.99 4.03
C SER A 285 32.88 -24.51 4.02
N GLU A 286 31.88 -25.21 3.47
CA GLU A 286 31.84 -26.67 3.37
C GLU A 286 32.45 -27.19 2.07
N VAL A 287 32.86 -26.28 1.17
CA VAL A 287 33.50 -26.63 -0.10
C VAL A 287 34.97 -26.92 0.13
N ASP A 288 35.33 -28.20 0.22
CA ASP A 288 36.71 -28.66 0.29
C ASP A 288 37.39 -28.57 -1.09
N ASN A 289 38.63 -28.10 -1.10
CA ASN A 289 39.47 -28.03 -2.30
C ASN A 289 40.61 -29.03 -2.20
N GLU A 290 40.67 -29.95 -3.16
CA GLU A 290 41.76 -30.93 -3.28
C GLU A 290 42.87 -30.45 -4.23
N ASP A 291 42.57 -29.55 -5.18
CA ASP A 291 43.56 -28.89 -6.03
C ASP A 291 44.16 -27.68 -5.28
N PHE A 292 45.46 -27.42 -5.44
CA PHE A 292 46.14 -26.25 -4.84
C PHE A 292 46.79 -25.34 -5.90
N ARG A 293 46.54 -25.62 -7.19
CA ARG A 293 47.09 -24.86 -8.31
C ARG A 293 46.30 -23.59 -8.55
N ASN A 294 46.99 -22.47 -8.75
CA ASN A 294 46.37 -21.22 -9.18
C ASN A 294 45.98 -21.25 -10.66
N LEU A 295 45.26 -20.22 -11.14
CA LEU A 295 44.78 -20.13 -12.52
C LEU A 295 45.92 -20.28 -13.55
N SER A 296 47.09 -19.71 -13.25
CA SER A 296 48.24 -19.74 -14.15
C SER A 296 48.88 -21.12 -14.25
N GLU A 297 48.93 -21.86 -13.15
CA GLU A 297 49.43 -23.23 -13.10
C GLU A 297 48.48 -24.20 -13.80
N LYS A 298 47.16 -24.03 -13.61
CA LYS A 298 46.13 -24.84 -14.28
C LYS A 298 46.17 -24.69 -15.79
N ILE A 299 46.26 -23.46 -16.30
CA ILE A 299 46.36 -23.21 -17.75
C ILE A 299 47.65 -23.82 -18.32
N LYS A 300 48.78 -23.70 -17.61
CA LYS A 300 50.06 -24.27 -18.07
C LYS A 300 50.09 -25.80 -18.02
N ALA A 301 49.34 -26.43 -17.12
CA ALA A 301 49.24 -27.89 -17.05
C ALA A 301 48.59 -28.48 -18.31
N VAL A 302 47.54 -27.83 -18.83
CA VAL A 302 46.84 -28.26 -20.04
C VAL A 302 47.41 -27.66 -21.33
N CYS A 303 48.11 -26.52 -21.26
CA CYS A 303 48.71 -25.83 -22.39
C CYS A 303 50.05 -25.14 -22.02
N PRO A 304 51.19 -25.86 -22.08
CA PRO A 304 52.49 -25.30 -21.73
C PRO A 304 52.95 -24.11 -22.59
N SER A 305 52.46 -24.03 -23.83
CA SER A 305 52.81 -22.97 -24.80
C SER A 305 51.88 -21.75 -24.77
N PHE A 306 51.03 -21.62 -23.75
CA PHE A 306 50.05 -20.53 -23.65
C PHE A 306 50.73 -19.14 -23.58
N ASN A 307 50.15 -18.17 -24.27
CA ASN A 307 50.68 -16.81 -24.33
C ASN A 307 50.79 -16.13 -22.95
N THR A 308 52.03 -15.82 -22.55
CA THR A 308 52.35 -15.23 -21.23
C THR A 308 51.74 -13.85 -21.00
N LYS A 309 51.54 -13.04 -22.04
CA LYS A 309 50.88 -11.73 -21.94
C LYS A 309 49.39 -11.86 -21.67
N LEU A 310 48.75 -12.84 -22.33
CA LEU A 310 47.33 -13.11 -22.15
C LEU A 310 47.05 -13.73 -20.79
N LEU A 311 47.91 -14.65 -20.34
CA LEU A 311 47.87 -15.22 -18.98
C LEU A 311 47.95 -14.12 -17.91
N SER A 312 48.87 -13.17 -18.09
CA SER A 312 49.01 -12.02 -17.20
C SER A 312 47.77 -11.10 -17.22
N ALA A 313 47.05 -11.03 -18.34
CA ALA A 313 45.80 -10.27 -18.41
C ALA A 313 44.68 -10.94 -17.63
N LEU A 314 44.53 -12.27 -17.76
CA LEU A 314 43.55 -13.06 -17.00
C LEU A 314 43.81 -12.99 -15.49
N ALA A 315 45.07 -13.11 -15.07
CA ALA A 315 45.45 -12.97 -13.66
C ALA A 315 45.15 -11.58 -13.08
N ARG A 316 45.32 -10.50 -13.89
CA ARG A 316 44.92 -9.15 -13.48
C ARG A 316 43.40 -9.00 -13.36
N SER A 317 42.63 -9.61 -14.25
CA SER A 317 41.16 -9.63 -14.15
C SER A 317 40.69 -10.35 -12.88
N CYS A 318 41.33 -11.46 -12.52
CA CYS A 318 41.09 -12.14 -11.23
C CYS A 318 41.41 -11.22 -10.03
N SER A 319 42.59 -10.59 -10.04
CA SER A 319 43.00 -9.68 -8.94
C SER A 319 42.07 -8.48 -8.77
N LEU A 320 41.57 -7.92 -9.87
CA LEU A 320 40.60 -6.82 -9.86
C LEU A 320 39.26 -7.28 -9.26
N ALA A 321 38.77 -8.47 -9.65
CA ALA A 321 37.55 -9.05 -9.10
C ALA A 321 37.64 -9.18 -7.57
N ARG A 322 38.74 -9.75 -7.05
CA ARG A 322 39.01 -9.86 -5.60
C ARG A 322 39.00 -8.52 -4.85
N SER A 323 39.47 -7.44 -5.47
CA SER A 323 39.45 -6.12 -4.83
C SER A 323 38.03 -5.57 -4.64
N VAL A 324 37.09 -5.99 -5.50
CA VAL A 324 35.66 -5.64 -5.41
C VAL A 324 34.94 -6.50 -4.36
N GLU A 325 35.48 -7.69 -4.01
CA GLU A 325 34.91 -8.61 -3.01
C GLU A 325 34.99 -8.09 -1.57
N ALA A 326 35.87 -7.12 -1.28
CA ALA A 326 36.08 -6.59 0.07
C ALA A 326 34.85 -5.84 0.64
N GLU A 327 33.89 -5.43 -0.19
CA GLU A 327 32.74 -4.60 0.22
C GLU A 327 31.42 -5.38 0.46
N GLY A 328 31.39 -6.72 0.32
CA GLY A 328 30.12 -7.49 0.40
C GLY A 328 30.27 -9.00 0.59
N GLN A 329 30.91 -9.44 1.68
CA GLN A 329 31.38 -10.82 1.85
C GLN A 329 30.30 -11.92 1.73
N ARG A 330 29.07 -11.70 2.21
CA ARG A 330 28.03 -12.75 2.20
C ARG A 330 27.37 -12.92 0.84
N GLU A 331 26.96 -11.83 0.22
CA GLU A 331 26.35 -11.81 -1.13
C GLU A 331 27.32 -12.37 -2.18
N MET A 332 28.61 -12.04 -2.05
CA MET A 332 29.65 -12.57 -2.92
C MET A 332 29.85 -14.07 -2.77
N LYS A 333 29.93 -14.58 -1.52
CA LYS A 333 30.08 -16.02 -1.27
C LYS A 333 28.93 -16.83 -1.84
N ALA A 334 27.70 -16.34 -1.69
CA ALA A 334 26.55 -16.99 -2.30
C ALA A 334 26.64 -16.99 -3.84
N LEU A 335 27.04 -15.86 -4.43
CA LEU A 335 27.21 -15.74 -5.87
C LEU A 335 28.28 -16.71 -6.39
N LEU A 336 29.45 -16.76 -5.75
CA LEU A 336 30.52 -17.68 -6.09
C LEU A 336 30.06 -19.14 -5.96
N ARG A 337 29.28 -19.48 -4.93
CA ARG A 337 28.71 -20.83 -4.78
C ARG A 337 27.79 -21.20 -5.93
N ARG A 338 26.89 -20.30 -6.32
CA ARG A 338 25.95 -20.52 -7.43
C ARG A 338 26.65 -20.65 -8.78
N ILE A 339 27.68 -19.83 -9.01
CA ILE A 339 28.50 -19.90 -10.22
C ILE A 339 29.28 -21.22 -10.24
N LEU A 340 29.86 -21.63 -9.10
CA LEU A 340 30.57 -22.90 -8.97
C LEU A 340 29.67 -24.08 -9.34
N ASP A 341 28.51 -24.22 -8.71
CA ASP A 341 27.56 -25.32 -8.97
C ASP A 341 27.20 -25.39 -10.47
N ALA A 342 26.93 -24.24 -11.09
CA ALA A 342 26.55 -24.17 -12.51
C ALA A 342 27.72 -24.51 -13.46
N CYS A 343 28.91 -24.00 -13.16
CA CYS A 343 30.12 -24.24 -13.97
C CYS A 343 30.62 -25.67 -13.82
N GLU A 344 30.62 -26.24 -12.63
CA GLU A 344 31.04 -27.61 -12.35
C GLU A 344 30.16 -28.63 -13.08
N VAL A 345 28.82 -28.49 -12.98
CA VAL A 345 27.88 -29.33 -13.73
C VAL A 345 28.12 -29.20 -15.24
N TYR A 346 28.39 -27.99 -15.72
CA TYR A 346 28.67 -27.78 -17.15
C TYR A 346 29.97 -28.46 -17.60
N LEU A 347 31.05 -28.34 -16.82
CA LEU A 347 32.33 -29.00 -17.10
C LEU A 347 32.17 -30.52 -17.12
N LEU A 348 31.59 -31.11 -16.07
CA LEU A 348 31.38 -32.55 -15.95
C LEU A 348 30.49 -33.12 -17.08
N THR A 349 29.55 -32.33 -17.58
CA THR A 349 28.62 -32.79 -18.62
C THR A 349 29.20 -32.66 -20.04
N ASN A 350 29.98 -31.62 -20.31
CA ASN A 350 30.36 -31.25 -21.68
C ASN A 350 31.85 -31.48 -22.00
N TYR A 351 32.71 -31.62 -20.99
CA TYR A 351 34.14 -31.73 -21.16
C TYR A 351 34.68 -32.94 -20.37
N PRO A 352 34.89 -34.09 -21.03
CA PRO A 352 35.50 -35.24 -20.37
C PRO A 352 36.94 -34.91 -19.94
N PRO A 353 37.39 -35.43 -18.78
CA PRO A 353 38.76 -35.27 -18.32
C PRO A 353 39.73 -35.91 -19.32
N SER A 354 40.91 -35.32 -19.49
CA SER A 354 42.01 -35.78 -20.36
C SER A 354 41.96 -35.38 -21.84
N SER A 355 42.14 -34.08 -22.12
CA SER A 355 42.77 -33.68 -23.39
C SER A 355 43.70 -32.47 -23.21
N ALA A 356 44.86 -32.51 -23.86
CA ALA A 356 45.69 -31.32 -24.02
C ALA A 356 44.87 -30.26 -24.78
N LEU A 357 44.67 -29.10 -24.16
CA LEU A 357 43.84 -28.03 -24.73
C LEU A 357 44.73 -27.04 -25.49
N THR A 358 44.24 -26.57 -26.62
CA THR A 358 44.86 -25.43 -27.32
C THR A 358 44.51 -24.12 -26.64
N GLU A 359 45.32 -23.08 -26.83
CA GLU A 359 45.07 -21.72 -26.32
C GLU A 359 43.66 -21.23 -26.67
N LYS A 360 43.19 -21.50 -27.90
CA LYS A 360 41.85 -21.12 -28.34
C LYS A 360 40.75 -21.87 -27.56
N GLN A 361 40.91 -23.18 -27.35
CA GLN A 361 39.92 -23.98 -26.63
C GLN A 361 39.78 -23.55 -25.16
N ILE A 362 40.87 -23.14 -24.53
CA ILE A 362 40.84 -22.62 -23.15
C ILE A 362 40.04 -21.31 -23.08
N LEU A 363 40.27 -20.40 -24.02
CA LEU A 363 39.55 -19.12 -24.07
C LEU A 363 38.06 -19.32 -24.39
N ASP A 364 37.76 -20.17 -25.38
CA ASP A 364 36.39 -20.51 -25.75
C ASP A 364 35.64 -21.14 -24.55
N LEU A 365 36.30 -22.04 -23.81
CA LEU A 365 35.75 -22.67 -22.61
C LEU A 365 35.47 -21.64 -21.49
N ILE A 366 36.40 -20.74 -21.21
CA ILE A 366 36.18 -19.67 -20.22
C ILE A 366 34.97 -18.82 -20.62
N ASP A 367 34.86 -18.43 -21.89
CA ASP A 367 33.74 -17.62 -22.36
C ASP A 367 32.41 -18.39 -22.36
N GLU A 368 32.41 -19.72 -22.56
CA GLU A 368 31.24 -20.58 -22.39
C GLU A 368 30.80 -20.64 -20.91
N LEU A 369 31.73 -20.83 -19.98
CA LEU A 369 31.44 -20.83 -18.55
C LEU A 369 30.88 -19.50 -18.06
N VAL A 370 31.40 -18.37 -18.57
CA VAL A 370 30.88 -17.04 -18.28
C VAL A 370 29.43 -16.91 -18.74
N LYS A 371 29.07 -17.37 -19.95
CA LYS A 371 27.68 -17.32 -20.44
C LYS A 371 26.75 -18.19 -19.60
N VAL A 372 27.21 -19.35 -19.14
CA VAL A 372 26.44 -20.24 -18.26
C VAL A 372 26.19 -19.55 -16.92
N ALA A 373 27.23 -18.95 -16.33
CA ALA A 373 27.16 -18.20 -15.08
C ALA A 373 26.20 -16.99 -15.21
N GLU A 374 26.32 -16.19 -16.27
CA GLU A 374 25.45 -15.04 -16.54
C GLU A 374 23.98 -15.45 -16.60
N LYS A 375 23.67 -16.50 -17.37
CA LYS A 375 22.30 -17.02 -17.50
C LYS A 375 21.76 -17.52 -16.17
N HIS A 376 22.58 -18.22 -15.40
CA HIS A 376 22.18 -18.77 -14.10
C HIS A 376 21.91 -17.64 -13.09
N VAL A 377 22.84 -16.69 -12.95
CA VAL A 377 22.71 -15.54 -12.06
C VAL A 377 21.51 -14.67 -12.45
N ALA A 378 21.28 -14.42 -13.74
CA ALA A 378 20.12 -13.66 -14.21
C ALA A 378 18.79 -14.27 -13.76
N SER A 379 18.68 -15.60 -13.70
CA SER A 379 17.48 -16.28 -13.20
C SER A 379 17.26 -16.07 -11.70
N LEU A 380 18.35 -16.01 -10.92
CA LEU A 380 18.33 -15.89 -9.46
C LEU A 380 18.13 -14.45 -8.97
N ARG A 381 18.48 -13.45 -9.78
CA ARG A 381 18.31 -12.02 -9.47
C ARG A 381 16.87 -11.61 -9.17
N SER A 382 15.88 -12.38 -9.61
CA SER A 382 14.47 -12.14 -9.28
C SER A 382 14.13 -12.44 -7.81
N ARG A 383 14.97 -13.20 -7.12
CA ARG A 383 14.71 -13.71 -5.76
C ARG A 383 15.73 -13.25 -4.73
N TYR A 384 17.00 -13.17 -5.11
CA TYR A 384 18.09 -12.90 -4.18
C TYR A 384 18.83 -11.60 -4.49
N LYS A 385 19.51 -11.08 -3.48
CA LYS A 385 20.35 -9.89 -3.56
C LYS A 385 21.77 -10.25 -4.03
N TYR A 386 22.25 -9.56 -5.07
CA TYR A 386 23.61 -9.71 -5.59
C TYR A 386 24.24 -8.36 -5.91
N ALA A 387 25.45 -8.11 -5.42
CA ALA A 387 26.19 -6.87 -5.66
C ALA A 387 26.75 -6.74 -7.09
N LEU A 388 27.23 -7.83 -7.70
CA LEU A 388 27.87 -7.82 -9.01
C LEU A 388 26.87 -7.90 -10.18
N ARG A 389 26.98 -6.94 -11.12
CA ARG A 389 25.95 -6.75 -12.15
C ARG A 389 26.42 -6.93 -13.59
N ASP A 390 27.67 -6.57 -13.86
CA ASP A 390 28.21 -6.52 -15.21
C ASP A 390 28.99 -7.79 -15.58
N ASP A 391 29.11 -8.00 -16.89
CA ASP A 391 29.75 -9.16 -17.51
C ASP A 391 31.23 -9.30 -17.08
N HIS A 392 31.93 -8.20 -16.82
CA HIS A 392 33.34 -8.26 -16.39
C HIS A 392 33.46 -8.77 -14.96
N SER A 393 32.53 -8.38 -14.09
CA SER A 393 32.46 -8.90 -12.72
C SER A 393 32.13 -10.39 -12.67
N ILE A 394 31.20 -10.87 -13.51
CA ILE A 394 30.88 -12.31 -13.59
C ILE A 394 32.06 -13.10 -14.16
N LYS A 395 32.72 -12.58 -15.19
CA LYS A 395 33.97 -13.16 -15.71
C LYS A 395 35.06 -13.20 -14.66
N GLY A 396 35.20 -12.14 -13.87
CA GLY A 396 36.10 -12.09 -12.71
C GLY A 396 35.81 -13.18 -11.69
N ALA A 397 34.54 -13.40 -11.34
CA ALA A 397 34.10 -14.44 -10.41
C ALA A 397 34.44 -15.86 -10.91
N VAL A 398 34.16 -16.15 -12.20
CA VAL A 398 34.53 -17.45 -12.81
C VAL A 398 36.05 -17.67 -12.75
N LEU A 399 36.86 -16.66 -13.08
CA LEU A 399 38.32 -16.76 -13.01
C LEU A 399 38.81 -16.93 -11.57
N THR A 400 38.15 -16.31 -10.59
CA THR A 400 38.46 -16.44 -9.17
C THR A 400 38.22 -17.86 -8.69
N LEU A 401 37.17 -18.54 -9.16
CA LEU A 401 36.94 -19.95 -8.85
C LEU A 401 38.06 -20.89 -9.36
N PHE A 402 38.65 -20.60 -10.53
CA PHE A 402 39.83 -21.34 -10.99
C PHE A 402 41.06 -21.03 -10.13
N ASP A 403 41.24 -19.78 -9.73
CA ASP A 403 42.41 -19.31 -8.99
C ASP A 403 42.38 -19.76 -7.52
N ASP A 404 41.21 -19.75 -6.87
CA ASP A 404 40.95 -20.22 -5.51
C ASP A 404 40.69 -21.73 -5.44
N CYS A 405 41.12 -22.46 -6.46
CA CYS A 405 41.19 -23.92 -6.46
C CYS A 405 39.86 -24.69 -6.57
N TYR A 406 38.73 -24.02 -6.78
CA TYR A 406 37.41 -24.65 -6.89
C TYR A 406 37.11 -25.27 -8.27
N LEU A 407 37.68 -24.72 -9.35
CA LEU A 407 37.51 -25.24 -10.72
C LEU A 407 38.85 -25.62 -11.35
N ALA A 408 38.88 -26.70 -12.13
CA ALA A 408 40.08 -27.13 -12.86
C ALA A 408 39.73 -27.45 -14.34
N PHE A 409 40.74 -27.36 -15.21
CA PHE A 409 40.61 -27.74 -16.62
C PHE A 409 40.91 -29.23 -16.87
N ASP A 410 41.39 -29.93 -15.84
CA ASP A 410 41.86 -31.30 -15.80
C ASP A 410 41.49 -31.95 -14.45
N GLU A 411 41.42 -33.28 -14.40
CA GLU A 411 41.31 -34.03 -13.14
C GLU A 411 42.69 -34.14 -12.49
N VAL A 412 42.84 -33.68 -11.25
CA VAL A 412 44.05 -33.89 -10.47
C VAL A 412 44.05 -35.32 -9.95
N ASN A 413 44.82 -36.22 -10.56
CA ASN A 413 45.16 -37.49 -9.92
C ASN A 413 46.16 -37.22 -8.78
N LEU A 414 45.66 -37.01 -7.57
CA LEU A 414 46.50 -37.01 -6.37
C LEU A 414 46.81 -38.46 -5.96
N GLY A 415 47.79 -39.06 -6.66
CA GLY A 415 48.55 -40.24 -6.22
C GLY A 415 48.16 -41.58 -6.85
N GLU A 416 48.76 -41.94 -7.98
CA GLU A 416 49.98 -42.79 -8.11
C GLU A 416 50.52 -42.73 -9.55
#